data_AF-A0A1W6BGV4-F1
#
_entry.id   AF-A0A1W6BGV4-F1
#
_cell.length_a   1.000
_cell.length_b   1.000
_cell.length_c   1.000
_cell.angle_alpha   90.00
_cell.angle_beta   90.00
_cell.angle_gamma   90.00
#
_symmetry.space_group_name_H-M   'P 1'
#
loop_
_entity.id
_entity.type
_entity.pdbx_description
1 polymer ?
#
loop_
_entity_poly.entity_id
_entity_poly.type
_entity_poly.pdbx_seq_one_letter_code
_entity_poly.pdbx_strand_id
1 'polypeptide(L)'
;MLTALEDLVTLARERKKNPVEGSYTNKLLEDKTLSKEKVLEEIGELIESVEKNTNKIHEAADVFYHLIIYLEKSGIMIEEVMNELKQRKK
;
A
#
# COMPACT_ATOMS: atom_id res chain seq x y z
N MET A 1 -2.89 -0.40 -17.39
CA MET A 1 -2.17 0.72 -16.74
C MET A 1 -2.18 0.60 -15.22
N LEU A 2 -3.26 0.17 -14.57
CA LEU A 2 -3.31 -0.03 -13.10
C LEU A 2 -3.16 -1.50 -12.65
N THR A 3 -2.81 -2.41 -13.56
CA THR A 3 -2.66 -3.85 -13.28
C THR A 3 -1.69 -4.13 -12.13
N ALA A 4 -0.61 -3.35 -12.01
CA ALA A 4 0.32 -3.49 -10.88
C ALA A 4 -0.35 -3.27 -9.51
N LEU A 5 -1.32 -2.36 -9.40
CA LEU A 5 -2.06 -2.17 -8.15
C LEU A 5 -3.01 -3.35 -7.89
N GLU A 6 -3.68 -3.84 -8.93
CA GLU A 6 -4.54 -5.04 -8.84
C GLU A 6 -3.73 -6.28 -8.41
N ASP A 7 -2.51 -6.43 -8.92
CA ASP A 7 -1.58 -7.49 -8.55
C ASP A 7 -1.16 -7.37 -7.07
N LEU A 8 -0.91 -6.16 -6.57
CA LEU A 8 -0.60 -5.94 -5.15
C LEU A 8 -1.77 -6.27 -4.22
N VAL A 9 -3.00 -5.91 -4.61
CA VAL A 9 -4.20 -6.29 -3.87
C VAL A 9 -4.35 -7.80 -3.83
N THR A 10 -4.16 -8.45 -4.99
CA THR A 10 -4.22 -9.91 -5.10
C THR A 10 -3.15 -10.57 -4.25
N LEU A 11 -1.92 -10.08 -4.29
CA LEU A 11 -0.81 -10.54 -3.47
C LEU A 11 -1.12 -10.41 -1.97
N ALA A 12 -1.63 -9.26 -1.52
CA ALA A 12 -1.98 -9.03 -0.12
C ALA A 12 -3.01 -10.07 0.36
N ARG A 13 -4.06 -10.30 -0.43
CA ARG A 13 -5.12 -11.27 -0.13
C ARG A 13 -4.62 -12.70 -0.18
N GLU A 14 -3.76 -13.03 -1.13
CA GLU A 14 -3.10 -14.33 -1.23
C GLU A 14 -2.27 -14.60 0.01
N ARG A 15 -1.43 -13.65 0.44
CA ARG A 15 -0.61 -13.77 1.66
C ARG A 15 -1.42 -13.83 2.95
N LYS A 16 -2.59 -13.19 3.01
CA LYS A 16 -3.54 -13.37 4.13
C LYS A 16 -4.11 -14.78 4.17
N LYS A 17 -4.42 -15.36 3.01
CA LYS A 17 -5.02 -16.70 2.90
C LYS A 17 -3.99 -17.82 3.08
N ASN A 18 -2.80 -17.65 2.49
CA ASN A 18 -1.69 -18.58 2.51
C ASN A 18 -0.44 -17.83 3.03
N PRO A 19 -0.27 -17.71 4.36
CA PRO A 19 0.89 -17.03 4.92
C PRO A 19 2.20 -17.70 4.52
N VAL A 20 3.20 -16.88 4.16
CA VAL A 20 4.56 -17.32 3.87
C VAL A 20 5.48 -16.84 4.98
N GLU A 21 6.06 -17.79 5.71
CA GLU A 21 6.99 -17.50 6.80
C GLU A 21 8.19 -16.67 6.31
N GLY A 22 8.55 -15.65 7.08
CA GLY A 22 9.64 -14.72 6.73
C GLY A 22 9.32 -13.71 5.62
N SER A 23 8.13 -13.75 5.01
CA SER A 23 7.74 -12.76 4.01
C SER A 23 7.53 -11.38 4.64
N TYR A 24 8.12 -10.35 4.04
CA TYR A 24 7.90 -8.97 4.46
C TYR A 24 6.42 -8.56 4.42
N THR A 25 5.70 -8.97 3.37
CA THR A 25 4.25 -8.71 3.26
C THR A 25 3.48 -9.35 4.41
N ASN A 26 3.81 -10.60 4.80
CA ASN A 26 3.15 -11.24 5.95
C ASN A 26 3.46 -10.53 7.26
N LYS A 27 4.70 -10.07 7.48
CA LYS A 27 5.06 -9.27 8.66
C LYS A 27 4.17 -8.02 8.79
N LEU A 28 3.95 -7.29 7.70
CA LEU A 28 3.06 -6.12 7.67
C LEU A 28 1.58 -6.49 7.86
N LEU A 29 1.16 -7.63 7.30
CA LEU A 29 -0.21 -8.16 7.44
C LEU A 29 -0.47 -8.76 8.83
N GLU A 30 0.55 -9.06 9.62
CA GLU A 30 0.42 -9.54 10.99
C GLU A 30 0.40 -8.36 11.96
N ASP A 31 1.28 -7.38 11.75
CA ASP A 31 1.44 -6.21 12.60
C ASP A 31 0.81 -4.93 11.98
N LYS A 32 -0.35 -4.54 12.52
CA LYS A 32 -1.06 -3.32 12.11
C LYS A 32 -0.29 -2.04 12.49
N THR A 33 0.46 -2.06 13.58
CA THR A 33 1.22 -0.89 14.03
C THR A 33 2.38 -0.64 13.08
N LEU A 34 3.13 -1.69 12.73
CA LEU A 34 4.21 -1.61 11.77
C LEU A 34 3.74 -1.14 10.39
N SER A 35 2.63 -1.70 9.88
CA SER A 35 2.09 -1.28 8.57
C SER A 35 1.66 0.19 8.57
N LYS A 36 1.07 0.69 9.67
CA LYS A 36 0.76 2.12 9.83
C LYS A 36 2.04 2.98 9.86
N GLU A 37 3.06 2.56 10.61
CA GLU A 37 4.33 3.29 10.72
C GLU A 37 5.01 3.42 9.36
N LYS A 38 5.07 2.33 8.58
CA LYS A 38 5.59 2.37 7.20
C LYS A 38 4.80 3.35 6.32
N VAL A 39 3.47 3.35 6.36
CA VAL A 39 2.68 4.33 5.58
C VAL A 39 3.07 5.78 5.91
N LEU A 40 3.31 6.10 7.18
CA LEU A 40 3.72 7.45 7.58
C LEU A 40 5.14 7.79 7.11
N GLU A 41 6.06 6.84 7.20
CA GLU A 41 7.44 6.95 6.73
C GLU A 41 7.48 7.23 5.21
N GLU A 42 6.85 6.37 4.41
CA GLU A 42 6.88 6.46 2.94
C GLU A 42 6.24 7.76 2.42
N ILE A 43 5.19 8.25 3.09
CA ILE A 43 4.60 9.55 2.75
C ILE A 43 5.59 10.69 3.00
N GLY A 44 6.34 10.62 4.11
CA GLY A 44 7.39 11.59 4.41
C GLY A 44 8.51 11.57 3.37
N GLU A 45 9.00 10.38 3.01
CA GLU A 45 10.04 10.17 2.02
C GLU A 45 9.60 10.60 0.61
N LEU A 46 8.33 10.35 0.25
CA LEU A 46 7.75 10.85 -0.99
C LEU A 46 7.74 12.38 -1.03
N ILE A 47 7.29 13.05 0.03
CA ILE A 47 7.28 14.52 0.08
C ILE A 47 8.69 15.07 -0.06
N GLU A 48 9.64 14.54 0.72
CA GLU A 48 11.04 14.97 0.69
C GLU A 48 11.67 14.75 -0.70
N SER A 49 11.45 13.58 -1.32
CA SER A 49 12.00 13.25 -2.63
C SER A 49 11.41 14.09 -3.76
N VAL A 50 10.15 14.52 -3.63
CA VAL A 50 9.53 15.47 -4.56
C VAL A 50 10.18 16.85 -4.41
N GLU A 51 10.34 17.36 -3.19
CA GLU A 51 10.96 18.66 -2.91
C GLU A 51 12.41 18.72 -3.38
N LYS A 52 13.17 17.63 -3.19
CA LYS A 52 14.57 17.52 -3.59
C LYS A 52 14.75 17.06 -5.04
N ASN A 53 13.66 16.74 -5.74
CA ASN A 53 13.65 16.18 -7.09
C ASN A 53 14.54 14.92 -7.26
N THR A 54 14.50 14.02 -6.27
CA THR A 54 15.25 12.75 -6.25
C THR A 54 14.34 11.57 -6.65
N ASN A 55 14.44 10.42 -5.97
CA ASN A 55 13.83 9.13 -6.30
C ASN A 55 12.29 9.07 -6.16
N LYS A 56 11.57 10.17 -6.39
CA LYS A 56 10.11 10.33 -6.22
C LYS A 56 9.23 9.22 -6.82
N ILE A 57 9.65 8.55 -7.90
CA ILE A 57 8.90 7.43 -8.48
C ILE A 57 8.97 6.19 -7.57
N HIS A 58 10.12 5.94 -6.96
CA HIS A 58 10.33 4.84 -6.03
C HIS A 58 9.49 5.05 -4.77
N GLU A 59 9.62 6.21 -4.14
CA GLU A 59 8.85 6.54 -2.93
C GLU A 59 7.34 6.52 -3.19
N ALA A 60 6.90 6.97 -4.38
CA ALA A 60 5.49 6.89 -4.74
C ALA A 60 5.00 5.43 -4.87
N ALA A 61 5.83 4.53 -5.39
CA ALA A 61 5.51 3.11 -5.47
C ALA A 61 5.43 2.48 -4.07
N ASP A 62 6.34 2.85 -3.17
CA ASP A 62 6.36 2.34 -1.80
C ASP A 62 5.15 2.83 -1.00
N VAL A 63 4.75 4.10 -1.17
CA VAL A 63 3.47 4.60 -0.64
C VAL A 63 2.30 3.74 -1.11
N PHE A 64 2.19 3.42 -2.40
CA PHE A 64 1.09 2.59 -2.90
C PHE A 64 1.13 1.17 -2.31
N TYR A 65 2.31 0.54 -2.27
CA TYR A 65 2.48 -0.78 -1.69
C TYR A 65 2.03 -0.80 -0.22
N HIS A 66 2.61 0.07 0.61
CA HIS A 66 2.36 0.10 2.05
C HIS A 66 0.91 0.48 2.37
N LEU A 67 0.33 1.42 1.61
CA LEU A 67 -1.07 1.80 1.78
C LEU A 67 -2.01 0.64 1.46
N ILE A 68 -1.79 -0.10 0.37
CA ILE A 68 -2.63 -1.26 0.01
C ILE A 68 -2.56 -2.33 1.12
N ILE A 69 -1.36 -2.66 1.60
CA ILE A 69 -1.20 -3.66 2.67
C ILE A 69 -1.91 -3.20 3.96
N TYR A 70 -1.76 -1.94 4.33
CA TYR A 70 -2.40 -1.38 5.53
C TYR A 70 -3.93 -1.38 5.43
N LEU A 71 -4.50 -1.06 4.27
CA LEU A 71 -5.94 -1.08 4.03
C LEU A 71 -6.49 -2.51 4.10
N GLU A 72 -5.83 -3.46 3.42
CA GLU A 72 -6.20 -4.88 3.46
C GLU A 72 -6.08 -5.48 4.87
N LYS A 73 -5.05 -5.10 5.65
CA LYS A 73 -4.94 -5.46 7.07
C LYS A 73 -6.06 -4.83 7.90
N SER A 74 -6.46 -3.61 7.57
CA SER A 74 -7.53 -2.88 8.27
C SER A 74 -8.94 -3.33 7.87
N GLY A 75 -9.08 -4.25 6.92
CA GLY A 75 -10.39 -4.72 6.44
C GLY A 75 -11.11 -3.69 5.56
N ILE A 76 -10.38 -2.71 5.01
CA ILE A 76 -10.92 -1.72 4.08
C ILE A 76 -10.69 -2.24 2.67
N MET A 77 -11.77 -2.46 1.93
CA MET A 77 -11.68 -3.04 0.60
C MET A 77 -11.25 -1.96 -0.40
N ILE A 78 -10.23 -2.26 -1.20
CA ILE A 78 -9.73 -1.33 -2.23
C ILE A 78 -10.82 -0.99 -3.25
N GLU A 79 -11.75 -1.91 -3.51
CA GLU A 79 -12.91 -1.70 -4.37
C GLU A 79 -13.81 -0.57 -3.85
N GLU A 80 -13.98 -0.44 -2.53
CA GLU A 80 -14.75 0.64 -1.90
C GLU A 80 -14.04 1.99 -2.09
N VAL A 81 -12.71 2.01 -1.90
CA VAL A 81 -11.89 3.21 -2.17
C VAL A 81 -11.98 3.62 -3.63
N MET A 82 -11.94 2.66 -4.57
CA MET A 82 -12.08 2.96 -6.00
C MET A 82 -13.46 3.52 -6.35
N ASN A 83 -14.52 3.03 -5.69
CA ASN A 83 -15.85 3.59 -5.86
C ASN A 83 -15.95 5.02 -5.35
N GLU A 84 -15.35 5.32 -4.19
CA GLU A 84 -15.23 6.68 -3.67
C GLU A 84 -14.45 7.59 -4.64
N LEU A 85 -13.31 7.14 -5.16
CA LEU A 85 -12.54 7.91 -6.15
C LEU A 85 -13.32 8.17 -7.45
N LYS A 86 -14.14 7.22 -7.92
CA LYS A 86 -15.02 7.42 -9.08
C LYS A 86 -16.02 8.56 -8.83
N GLN A 87 -16.51 8.72 -7.61
CA GLN A 87 -17.43 9.81 -7.27
C GLN A 87 -16.75 11.18 -7.28
N ARG A 88 -15.45 11.24 -6.95
CA ARG A 88 -14.64 12.48 -6.99
C ARG A 88 -14.27 12.96 -8.38
N LYS A 89 -14.43 12.12 -9.41
CA LYS A 89 -14.19 12.48 -10.83
C LYS A 89 -15.37 13.20 -11.48
N LYS A 90 -16.43 13.50 -10.71
CA LYS A 90 -17.57 14.30 -11.17
C LYS A 90 -17.23 15.78 -11.22
#